data_AF-A0A1G1JSS8-F1
#
_entry.id   AF-A0A1G1JSS8-F1
#
_cell.length_a   1.000
_cell.length_b   1.000
_cell.length_c   1.000
_cell.angle_alpha   90.00
_cell.angle_beta   90.00
_cell.angle_gamma   90.00
#
_symmetry.space_group_name_H-M   'P 1'
#
loop_
_entity.id
_entity.type
_entity.pdbx_description
1 polymer ?
#
loop_
_entity_poly.entity_id
_entity_poly.type
_entity_poly.pdbx_seq_one_letter_code
_entity_poly.pdbx_strand_id
1 'polypeptide(L)'
;MQKLKMTNISIAKDEKKLKEMLIQLLRQEGYAVSAETGVRGDFIRVTSRESVDIDSLKEKVIKLEDALYSEKKGLVYKSILDTIEKPMIEHILERTEGNQLKAAGILGINRNTIRVKIKRLGIDPKVYRNK
;
A
#
# COMPACT_ATOMS: atom_id res chain seq x y z
N MET A 1 14.18 -16.79 8.19
CA MET A 1 15.43 -16.23 7.65
C MET A 1 15.33 -16.22 6.12
N GLN A 2 15.17 -15.05 5.49
CA GLN A 2 15.16 -14.94 4.04
C GLN A 2 16.58 -15.14 3.49
N LYS A 3 16.74 -16.03 2.50
CA LYS A 3 18.02 -16.27 1.82
C LYS A 3 18.46 -15.01 1.08
N LEU A 4 19.64 -14.48 1.39
CA LEU A 4 20.33 -13.52 0.52
C LEU A 4 20.74 -14.24 -0.78
N LYS A 5 20.23 -13.78 -1.93
CA LYS A 5 20.81 -14.08 -3.24
C LYS A 5 21.98 -13.12 -3.46
N MET A 6 23.20 -13.63 -3.37
CA MET A 6 24.41 -12.89 -3.79
C MET A 6 24.62 -13.13 -5.28
N THR A 7 24.55 -12.08 -6.09
CA THR A 7 24.84 -12.14 -7.53
C THR A 7 26.11 -11.33 -7.79
N ASN A 8 27.22 -12.03 -8.07
CA ASN A 8 28.46 -11.40 -8.49
C ASN A 8 28.29 -10.86 -9.91
N ILE A 9 28.34 -9.53 -10.09
CA ILE A 9 28.33 -8.88 -11.40
C ILE A 9 29.76 -8.43 -11.68
N SER A 10 30.43 -9.08 -12.64
CA SER A 10 31.71 -8.61 -13.17
C SER A 10 31.48 -7.38 -14.05
N ILE A 11 32.14 -6.28 -13.68
CA ILE A 11 31.98 -4.95 -14.29
C ILE A 11 32.52 -4.98 -15.72
N ALA A 12 31.61 -4.98 -16.69
CA ALA A 12 31.94 -4.62 -18.07
C ALA A 12 32.08 -3.09 -18.15
N LYS A 13 33.14 -2.64 -18.83
CA LYS A 13 33.64 -1.25 -18.95
C LYS A 13 32.68 -0.23 -19.62
N ASP A 14 31.39 -0.54 -19.74
CA ASP A 14 30.45 0.21 -20.58
C ASP A 14 29.22 0.66 -19.78
N GLU A 15 29.19 1.95 -19.43
CA GLU A 15 28.16 2.59 -18.63
C GLU A 15 26.77 2.47 -19.26
N LYS A 16 26.69 2.42 -20.60
CA LYS A 16 25.43 2.33 -21.34
C LYS A 16 24.77 0.96 -21.17
N LYS A 17 25.58 -0.10 -21.26
CA LYS A 17 25.13 -1.49 -21.10
C LYS A 17 24.69 -1.77 -19.66
N LEU A 18 25.38 -1.17 -18.68
CA LEU A 18 24.98 -1.21 -17.26
C LEU A 18 23.61 -0.57 -17.01
N LYS A 19 23.37 0.61 -17.60
CA LYS A 19 22.06 1.29 -17.52
C LYS A 19 20.94 0.43 -18.13
N GLU A 20 21.17 -0.15 -19.30
CA GLU A 20 20.19 -1.04 -19.95
C GLU A 20 19.90 -2.31 -19.14
N MET A 21 20.94 -2.98 -18.64
CA MET A 21 20.78 -4.17 -17.80
C MET A 21 20.06 -3.86 -16.48
N LEU A 22 20.34 -2.71 -15.86
CA LEU A 22 19.67 -2.29 -14.64
C LEU A 22 18.18 -1.99 -14.89
N ILE A 23 17.85 -1.29 -15.98
CA ILE A 23 16.45 -1.05 -16.39
C ILE A 23 15.74 -2.39 -16.62
N GLN A 24 16.40 -3.33 -17.28
CA GLN A 24 15.82 -4.65 -17.57
C GLN A 24 15.56 -5.45 -16.27
N LEU A 25 16.50 -5.45 -15.33
CA LEU A 25 16.34 -6.10 -14.03
C LEU A 25 15.19 -5.48 -13.22
N LEU A 26 15.12 -4.16 -13.17
CA LEU A 26 14.04 -3.46 -12.46
C LEU A 26 12.66 -3.75 -13.06
N ARG A 27 12.56 -3.88 -14.39
CA ARG A 27 11.31 -4.30 -15.04
C ARG A 27 10.92 -5.73 -14.68
N GLN A 28 11.89 -6.65 -14.57
CA GLN A 28 11.64 -8.04 -14.17
C GLN A 28 11.14 -8.14 -12.73
N GLU A 29 11.63 -7.26 -11.85
CA GLU A 29 11.20 -7.17 -10.44
C GLU A 29 9.89 -6.34 -10.27
N GLY A 30 9.22 -5.98 -11.37
CA GLY A 30 7.89 -5.33 -11.33
C GLY A 30 7.88 -3.80 -11.25
N TYR A 31 9.05 -3.15 -11.35
CA TYR A 31 9.12 -1.69 -11.36
C TYR A 31 8.81 -1.11 -12.74
N ALA A 32 7.97 -0.07 -12.79
CA ALA A 32 7.79 0.77 -13.97
C ALA A 32 8.92 1.80 -14.06
N VAL A 33 9.63 1.80 -15.18
CA VAL A 33 10.81 2.65 -15.38
C VAL A 33 10.56 3.61 -16.53
N SER A 34 10.56 4.92 -16.25
CA SER A 34 10.57 5.98 -17.26
C SER A 34 11.92 6.69 -17.24
N ALA A 35 12.59 6.71 -18.40
CA ALA A 35 13.80 7.51 -18.57
C ALA A 35 13.38 8.93 -18.98
N GLU A 36 13.75 9.93 -18.18
CA GLU A 36 13.53 11.35 -18.51
C GLU A 36 14.91 12.01 -18.67
N THR A 37 15.21 12.49 -19.87
CA THR A 37 16.49 13.17 -20.16
C THR A 37 16.40 14.62 -19.65
N GLY A 38 16.96 14.87 -18.46
CA GLY A 38 17.03 16.20 -17.86
C GLY A 38 18.36 16.92 -18.14
N VAL A 39 18.34 18.25 -18.08
CA VAL A 39 19.46 19.19 -18.40
C VAL A 39 20.71 19.01 -17.48
N ARG A 40 20.68 18.08 -16.51
CA ARG A 40 21.77 17.86 -15.53
C ARG A 40 22.10 16.37 -15.29
N GLY A 41 22.01 15.56 -16.35
CA GLY A 41 22.35 14.14 -16.35
C GLY A 41 21.13 13.25 -16.60
N ASP A 42 21.37 12.06 -17.14
CA ASP A 42 20.34 11.05 -17.38
C ASP A 42 19.85 10.47 -16.05
N PHE A 43 18.61 10.77 -15.66
CA PHE A 43 17.99 10.17 -14.47
C PHE A 43 16.96 9.12 -14.90
N ILE A 44 17.04 7.94 -14.29
CA ILE A 44 16.06 6.87 -14.48
C ILE A 44 15.06 6.97 -13.33
N ARG A 45 13.81 7.33 -13.63
CA ARG A 45 12.74 7.36 -12.64
C ARG A 45 12.12 5.96 -12.53
N VAL A 46 12.34 5.32 -11.39
CA VAL A 46 11.81 4.00 -11.06
C VAL A 46 10.59 4.18 -10.17
N THR A 47 9.43 3.76 -10.65
CA THR A 47 8.17 3.75 -9.91
C THR A 47 7.79 2.29 -9.69
N SER A 48 7.67 1.86 -8.43
CA SER A 48 7.10 0.54 -8.16
C SER A 48 5.66 0.55 -8.67
N ARG A 49 5.36 -0.23 -9.71
CA ARG A 49 3.96 -0.54 -10.03
C ARG A 49 3.59 -1.64 -9.05
N GLU A 50 3.13 -1.24 -7.87
CA GLU A 50 2.36 -2.15 -7.02
C GLU A 50 1.04 -2.43 -7.74
N SER A 51 1.03 -3.37 -8.70
CA SER A 51 -0.21 -4.06 -9.01
C SER A 51 -0.63 -4.74 -7.72
N VAL A 52 -1.75 -4.31 -7.13
CA VAL A 52 -2.28 -4.94 -5.93
C VAL A 52 -2.61 -6.39 -6.28
N ASP A 53 -1.73 -7.31 -5.90
CA ASP A 53 -1.96 -8.73 -6.07
C ASP A 53 -3.06 -9.18 -5.10
N ILE A 54 -4.23 -9.48 -5.65
CA ILE A 54 -5.40 -9.93 -4.88
C ILE A 54 -5.07 -11.24 -4.15
N ASP A 55 -4.21 -12.10 -4.71
CA ASP A 55 -3.87 -13.37 -4.09
C ASP A 55 -2.99 -13.17 -2.84
N SER A 56 -2.00 -12.27 -2.91
CA SER A 56 -1.26 -11.83 -1.72
C SER A 56 -2.17 -11.25 -0.62
N LEU A 57 -3.24 -10.53 -0.97
CA LEU A 57 -4.18 -10.00 0.01
C LEU A 57 -4.99 -11.12 0.68
N LYS A 58 -5.45 -12.12 -0.08
CA LYS A 58 -6.15 -13.30 0.47
C LYS A 58 -5.28 -14.02 1.50
N GLU A 59 -3.99 -14.24 1.19
CA GLU A 59 -3.07 -14.90 2.12
C GLU A 59 -2.92 -14.11 3.43
N LYS A 60 -2.87 -12.78 3.36
CA LYS A 60 -2.78 -11.92 4.55
C LYS A 60 -4.04 -12.01 5.41
N VAL A 61 -5.23 -12.08 4.79
CA VAL A 61 -6.50 -12.21 5.52
C VAL A 61 -6.59 -13.56 6.24
N ILE A 62 -6.20 -14.66 5.59
CA ILE A 62 -6.19 -16.00 6.21
C ILE A 62 -5.24 -16.02 7.42
N LYS A 63 -4.03 -15.46 7.28
CA LYS A 63 -3.07 -15.36 8.40
C LYS A 63 -3.62 -14.53 9.57
N LEU A 64 -4.37 -13.46 9.29
CA LEU A 64 -5.04 -12.67 10.32
C LEU A 64 -6.15 -13.45 11.03
N GLU A 65 -6.92 -14.25 10.28
CA GLU A 65 -7.93 -15.14 10.85
C GLU A 65 -7.30 -16.15 11.81
N ASP A 66 -6.28 -16.87 11.36
CA ASP A 66 -5.59 -17.88 12.16
C ASP A 66 -5.03 -17.29 13.47
N ALA A 67 -4.42 -16.11 13.40
CA ALA A 67 -3.89 -15.41 14.57
C ALA A 67 -4.98 -15.01 15.58
N LEU A 68 -6.18 -14.64 15.10
CA LEU A 68 -7.29 -14.19 15.93
C LEU A 68 -8.15 -15.35 16.44
N TYR A 69 -8.12 -16.50 15.78
CA TYR A 69 -8.90 -17.69 16.12
C TYR A 69 -8.57 -18.21 17.54
N SER A 70 -7.30 -18.15 17.94
CA SER A 70 -6.84 -18.59 19.27
C SER A 70 -7.19 -17.63 20.40
N GLU A 71 -7.26 -16.33 20.13
CA GLU A 71 -7.41 -15.30 21.18
C GLU A 71 -8.87 -14.89 21.44
N LYS A 72 -9.76 -14.94 20.43
CA LYS A 72 -11.08 -14.29 20.50
C LYS A 72 -12.22 -15.12 19.91
N LYS A 73 -12.63 -16.18 20.60
CA LYS A 73 -13.83 -16.99 20.23
C LYS A 73 -15.06 -16.10 20.06
N GLY A 74 -15.64 -16.10 18.85
CA GLY A 74 -16.87 -15.36 18.51
C GLY A 74 -16.71 -13.91 18.06
N LEU A 75 -15.50 -13.34 18.11
CA LEU A 75 -15.24 -11.94 17.69
C LEU A 75 -14.31 -11.83 16.48
N VAL A 76 -13.90 -12.95 15.88
CA VAL A 76 -12.96 -13.01 14.75
C VAL A 76 -13.45 -12.16 13.58
N TYR A 77 -14.69 -12.39 13.11
CA TYR A 77 -15.26 -11.62 12.00
C TYR A 77 -15.19 -10.11 12.23
N LYS A 78 -15.67 -9.66 13.39
CA LYS A 78 -15.66 -8.23 13.75
C LYS A 78 -14.24 -7.68 13.84
N SER A 79 -13.30 -8.44 14.40
CA SER A 79 -11.91 -8.02 14.59
C SER A 79 -11.18 -7.88 13.24
N ILE A 80 -11.36 -8.83 12.33
CA ILE A 80 -10.82 -8.76 10.96
C ILE A 80 -11.43 -7.57 10.23
N LEU A 81 -12.76 -7.42 10.28
CA LEU A 81 -13.44 -6.32 9.62
C LEU A 81 -12.94 -4.97 10.13
N ASP A 82 -12.76 -4.80 11.44
CA ASP A 82 -12.25 -3.56 12.02
C ASP A 82 -10.79 -3.29 11.64
N THR A 83 -9.98 -4.35 11.51
CA THR A 83 -8.58 -4.27 11.08
C THR A 83 -8.45 -3.78 9.63
N ILE A 84 -9.39 -4.16 8.76
CA ILE A 84 -9.39 -3.74 7.36
C ILE A 84 -10.07 -2.38 7.20
N GLU A 85 -11.21 -2.14 7.85
CA GLU A 85 -11.98 -0.91 7.70
C GLU A 85 -11.26 0.32 8.25
N LYS A 86 -10.55 0.18 9.38
CA LYS A 86 -9.87 1.30 10.03
C LYS A 86 -8.86 2.00 9.12
N PRO A 87 -7.81 1.33 8.58
CA PRO A 87 -6.84 1.99 7.72
C PRO A 87 -7.47 2.54 6.43
N MET A 88 -8.48 1.86 5.87
CA MET A 88 -9.21 2.35 4.71
C MET A 88 -9.92 3.68 4.99
N ILE A 89 -10.64 3.77 6.11
CA ILE A 89 -11.38 4.98 6.49
C ILE A 89 -10.41 6.11 6.87
N GLU A 90 -9.34 5.82 7.60
CA GLU A 90 -8.31 6.80 7.97
C GLU A 90 -7.65 7.41 6.72
N HIS A 91 -7.30 6.58 5.72
CA HIS A 91 -6.71 7.06 4.46
C HIS A 91 -7.64 7.96 3.65
N ILE A 92 -8.94 7.62 3.61
CA ILE A 92 -9.92 8.48 2.94
C ILE A 92 -10.14 9.79 3.72
N LEU A 93 -10.17 9.74 5.06
CA LEU A 93 -10.27 10.95 5.87
C LEU A 93 -9.06 11.85 5.71
N GLU A 94 -7.86 11.30 5.56
CA GLU A 94 -6.66 12.08 5.23
C GLU A 94 -6.81 12.77 3.86
N ARG A 95 -7.26 12.04 2.84
CA ARG A 95 -7.53 12.61 1.49
C ARG A 95 -8.63 13.67 1.47
N THR A 96 -9.54 13.65 2.44
CA THR A 96 -10.65 14.62 2.54
C THR A 96 -10.49 15.64 3.66
N GLU A 97 -9.30 15.74 4.26
CA GLU A 97 -8.99 16.67 5.35
C GLU A 97 -9.98 16.54 6.53
N GLY A 98 -10.34 15.31 6.88
CA GLY A 98 -11.31 15.00 7.93
C GLY A 98 -12.77 15.31 7.55
N ASN A 99 -13.06 15.64 6.29
CA ASN A 99 -14.43 15.85 5.82
C ASN A 99 -15.14 14.52 5.62
N GLN A 100 -15.99 14.17 6.59
CA GLN A 100 -16.76 12.92 6.60
C GLN A 100 -17.79 12.82 5.48
N LEU A 101 -18.37 13.95 5.02
CA LEU A 101 -19.35 13.93 3.94
C LEU A 101 -18.66 13.57 2.61
N LYS A 102 -17.52 14.21 2.33
CA LYS A 102 -16.68 13.85 1.17
C LYS A 102 -16.17 12.41 1.27
N ALA A 103 -15.72 11.98 2.45
CA ALA A 103 -15.26 10.62 2.68
C ALA A 103 -16.36 9.59 2.39
N ALA A 104 -17.58 9.85 2.85
CA ALA A 104 -18.74 9.02 2.57
C ALA A 104 -19.07 8.95 1.08
N GLY A 105 -18.94 10.06 0.36
CA GLY A 105 -19.07 10.10 -1.10
C GLY A 105 -18.04 9.23 -1.82
N ILE A 106 -16.76 9.30 -1.43
CA ILE A 106 -15.69 8.49 -2.02
C ILE A 106 -15.89 7.00 -1.71
N LEU A 107 -16.29 6.67 -0.49
CA LEU A 107 -16.54 5.30 -0.07
C LEU A 107 -17.87 4.73 -0.56
N GLY A 108 -18.74 5.54 -1.18
CA GLY A 108 -20.02 5.11 -1.73
C GLY A 108 -21.02 4.64 -0.66
N ILE A 109 -20.90 5.11 0.58
CA ILE A 109 -21.78 4.73 1.68
C ILE A 109 -22.43 5.96 2.33
N ASN A 110 -23.54 5.74 3.03
CA ASN A 110 -24.25 6.83 3.70
C ASN A 110 -23.35 7.51 4.75
N ARG A 111 -23.40 8.86 4.81
CA ARG A 111 -22.67 9.67 5.82
C ARG A 111 -22.96 9.24 7.25
N ASN A 112 -24.17 8.78 7.55
CA ASN A 112 -24.51 8.25 8.88
C ASN A 112 -23.76 6.95 9.17
N THR A 113 -23.64 6.06 8.17
CA THR A 113 -22.84 4.83 8.28
C THR A 113 -21.37 5.14 8.53
N ILE A 114 -20.80 6.10 7.80
CA ILE A 114 -19.41 6.56 8.04
C ILE A 114 -19.24 7.08 9.47
N ARG A 115 -20.15 7.94 9.93
CA ARG A 115 -20.10 8.49 11.28
C ARG A 115 -20.14 7.40 12.34
N VAL A 116 -21.00 6.39 12.17
CA VAL A 116 -21.07 5.24 13.09
C VAL A 116 -19.77 4.42 13.03
N LYS A 117 -19.22 4.15 11.85
CA LYS A 117 -17.97 3.40 11.68
C LYS A 117 -16.78 4.14 12.31
N ILE A 118 -16.62 5.45 12.06
CA ILE A 118 -15.59 6.30 12.68
C ILE A 118 -15.64 6.20 14.21
N LYS A 119 -16.83 6.37 14.80
CA LYS A 119 -17.00 6.28 16.26
C LYS A 119 -16.65 4.88 16.79
N ARG A 120 -17.10 3.84 16.09
CA ARG A 120 -16.87 2.44 16.46
C ARG A 120 -15.39 2.05 16.41
N LEU A 121 -14.66 2.56 15.41
CA LEU A 121 -13.24 2.27 15.18
C LEU A 121 -12.30 3.18 16.00
N GLY A 122 -12.86 4.13 16.77
CA GLY A 122 -12.09 5.06 17.59
C GLY A 122 -11.25 6.04 16.79
N ILE A 123 -11.71 6.41 15.59
CA ILE A 123 -11.02 7.37 14.72
C ILE A 123 -11.45 8.79 15.13
N ASP A 124 -10.49 9.70 15.33
CA ASP A 124 -10.77 11.14 15.48
C ASP A 124 -10.56 11.88 14.15
N PRO A 125 -11.63 12.30 13.46
CA PRO A 125 -11.53 13.00 12.18
C PRO A 125 -10.84 14.36 12.26
N LYS A 126 -10.75 14.97 13.47
CA LYS A 126 -10.11 16.28 13.64
C LYS A 126 -8.61 16.23 13.40
N VAL A 127 -7.98 15.07 13.61
CA VAL A 127 -6.55 14.84 13.40
C VAL A 127 -6.14 15.14 11.94
N TYR A 128 -7.07 14.99 11.00
CA TYR A 128 -6.80 15.14 9.56
C TYR A 128 -7.11 16.54 9.00
N ARG A 129 -7.58 17.50 9.80
CA ARG A 129 -7.98 18.84 9.29
C ARG A 129 -6.82 19.81 9.05
N ASN A 130 -5.64 19.55 9.61
CA ASN A 130 -4.54 20.52 9.65
C ASN A 130 -3.18 19.87 9.30
N LYS A 131 -3.16 18.98 8.30
CA LYS A 131 -1.93 18.37 7.79
C LYS A 131 -1.44 19.08 6.54
#